data_AF-A0A538DP53-F1
#
_entry.id   AF-A0A538DP53-F1
#
_cell.length_a   1.000
_cell.length_b   1.000
_cell.length_c   1.000
_cell.angle_alpha   90.00
_cell.angle_beta   90.00
_cell.angle_gamma   90.00
#
_symmetry.space_group_name_H-M   'P 1'
#
loop_
_entity.id
_entity.type
_entity.pdbx_description
1 polymer ?
#
loop_
_entity_poly.entity_id
_entity_poly.type
_entity_poly.pdbx_seq_one_letter_code
_entity_poly.pdbx_strand_id
1 'polypeptide(L)'
;MRLRHVFIVLAALASILVVSEPASAQTSCGTRLLRDWSDGRIDGVYPVRCYRLALANMPEDVRIYSTAESDIKRALQARVRATHAKATVLKAAAPASAKQGNGVSLWLVVGISAAVLAAGSLFALVR
;
A
#
# COMPACT_ATOMS: atom_id res chain seq x y z
N MET A 1 -7.76 -42.53 -6.51
CA MET A 1 -6.80 -41.48 -6.96
C MET A 1 -7.47 -40.16 -7.33
N ARG A 2 -8.68 -40.15 -7.93
CA ARG A 2 -9.42 -38.91 -8.26
C ARG A 2 -9.77 -38.04 -7.05
N LEU A 3 -10.11 -38.66 -5.91
CA LEU A 3 -10.43 -37.95 -4.67
C LEU A 3 -9.25 -37.16 -4.09
N ARG A 4 -8.02 -37.68 -4.26
CA ARG A 4 -6.79 -37.04 -3.78
C ARG A 4 -6.43 -35.80 -4.60
N HIS A 5 -6.75 -35.82 -5.90
CA HIS A 5 -6.51 -34.67 -6.79
C HIS A 5 -7.55 -33.57 -6.58
N VAL A 6 -8.80 -33.93 -6.28
CA VAL A 6 -9.83 -32.95 -5.88
C VAL A 6 -9.39 -32.23 -4.60
N PHE A 7 -8.87 -32.95 -3.60
CA PHE A 7 -8.35 -32.33 -2.37
C PHE A 7 -7.16 -31.39 -2.63
N ILE A 8 -6.24 -31.75 -3.53
CA ILE A 8 -5.07 -30.91 -3.84
C ILE A 8 -5.48 -29.64 -4.61
N VAL A 9 -6.43 -29.74 -5.55
CA VAL A 9 -6.95 -28.57 -6.28
C VAL A 9 -7.73 -27.63 -5.36
N LEU A 10 -8.52 -28.18 -4.44
CA LEU A 10 -9.32 -27.41 -3.50
C LEU A 10 -8.45 -26.71 -2.44
N ALA A 11 -7.35 -27.34 -2.02
CA ALA A 11 -6.36 -26.72 -1.15
C ALA A 11 -5.53 -25.62 -1.87
N ALA A 12 -5.27 -25.77 -3.17
CA ALA A 12 -4.53 -24.78 -3.95
C ALA A 12 -5.35 -23.50 -4.23
N LEU A 13 -6.67 -23.61 -4.40
CA LEU A 13 -7.55 -22.43 -4.55
C LEU A 13 -7.69 -21.61 -3.25
N ALA A 14 -7.52 -22.22 -2.08
CA ALA A 14 -7.66 -21.54 -0.79
C ALA A 14 -6.50 -20.56 -0.50
N SER A 15 -5.34 -20.75 -1.12
CA SER A 15 -4.11 -19.98 -0.85
C SER A 15 -4.04 -18.61 -1.55
N ILE A 16 -5.00 -18.27 -2.41
CA ILE A 16 -5.01 -17.01 -3.20
C ILE A 16 -5.68 -15.86 -2.41
N LEU A 17 -6.23 -16.11 -1.24
CA LEU A 17 -6.69 -15.07 -0.32
C LEU A 17 -5.49 -14.46 0.43
N VAL A 18 -4.52 -13.94 -0.33
CA VAL A 18 -3.61 -12.92 0.19
C VAL A 18 -4.50 -11.80 0.70
N VAL A 19 -4.46 -11.61 2.02
CA VAL A 19 -4.99 -10.46 2.74
C VAL A 19 -4.61 -9.19 1.97
N SER A 20 -5.53 -8.73 1.12
CA SER A 20 -5.62 -7.32 0.84
C SER A 20 -6.23 -6.77 2.10
N GLU A 21 -5.38 -6.25 2.98
CA GLU A 21 -5.83 -5.45 4.11
C GLU A 21 -6.81 -4.43 3.52
N PRO A 22 -8.11 -4.53 3.85
CA PRO A 22 -9.06 -3.61 3.30
C PRO A 22 -8.53 -2.25 3.72
N ALA A 23 -8.27 -1.39 2.73
CA ALA A 23 -8.06 0.04 2.93
C ALA A 23 -9.36 0.60 3.48
N SER A 24 -9.69 0.17 4.69
CA SER A 24 -10.82 0.54 5.47
C SER A 24 -10.59 2.02 5.64
N ALA A 25 -11.47 2.79 5.02
CA ALA A 25 -11.63 4.20 5.29
C ALA A 25 -11.86 4.34 6.80
N GLN A 26 -10.76 4.35 7.55
CA GLN A 26 -10.71 4.36 8.99
C GLN A 26 -11.11 5.76 9.39
N THR A 27 -12.43 5.99 9.45
CA THR A 27 -13.11 7.17 9.96
C THR A 27 -12.23 8.42 9.95
N SER A 28 -12.24 9.09 8.80
CA SER A 28 -11.87 10.49 8.62
C SER A 28 -10.61 10.95 9.38
N CYS A 29 -9.46 10.30 9.18
CA CYS A 29 -8.21 10.77 9.80
C CYS A 29 -7.89 12.24 9.47
N GLY A 30 -8.34 12.75 8.32
CA GLY A 30 -8.31 14.18 7.99
C GLY A 30 -9.21 15.03 8.90
N THR A 31 -10.43 14.58 9.21
CA THR A 31 -11.32 15.25 10.17
C THR A 31 -10.79 15.18 11.60
N ARG A 32 -10.15 14.07 12.00
CA ARG A 32 -9.48 14.00 13.31
C ARG A 32 -8.35 15.02 13.41
N LEU A 33 -7.54 15.15 12.37
CA LEU A 33 -6.48 16.15 12.30
C LEU A 33 -7.04 17.58 12.33
N LEU A 34 -8.17 17.82 11.65
CA LEU A 34 -8.82 19.12 11.67
C LEU A 34 -9.40 19.47 13.06
N ARG A 35 -9.95 18.46 13.75
CA ARG A 35 -10.42 18.61 15.13
C ARG A 35 -9.26 18.83 16.09
N ASP A 36 -8.15 18.13 15.91
CA ASP A 36 -6.91 18.35 16.68
C ASP A 36 -6.47 19.81 16.53
N TRP A 37 -6.41 20.31 15.29
CA TRP A 37 -6.05 21.70 14.99
C TRP A 37 -7.01 22.77 15.56
N SER A 38 -8.23 22.43 15.98
CA SER A 38 -9.25 23.43 16.37
C SER A 38 -8.87 24.33 17.56
N ASP A 39 -7.90 23.91 18.37
CA ASP A 39 -7.31 24.72 19.45
C ASP A 39 -6.10 25.57 19.00
N GLY A 40 -5.79 25.56 17.70
CA GLY A 40 -4.69 26.27 17.06
C GLY A 40 -3.41 25.46 16.93
N ARG A 41 -3.34 24.21 17.43
CA ARG A 41 -2.12 23.39 17.38
C ARG A 41 -2.43 21.95 16.94
N ILE A 42 -1.44 21.31 16.34
CA ILE A 42 -1.53 19.88 15.96
C ILE A 42 -0.61 19.12 16.90
N ASP A 43 -1.17 18.53 17.94
CA ASP A 43 -0.41 17.73 18.92
C ASP A 43 -0.24 16.28 18.43
N GLY A 44 -1.15 15.81 17.57
CA GLY A 44 -1.11 14.47 17.03
C GLY A 44 -0.05 14.23 15.95
N VAL A 45 0.40 12.98 15.86
CA VAL A 45 1.19 12.48 14.74
C VAL A 45 0.30 11.77 13.75
N TYR A 46 0.19 12.33 12.55
CA TYR A 46 -0.66 11.81 11.49
C TYR A 46 0.17 11.41 10.24
N PRO A 47 -0.27 10.42 9.45
CA PRO A 47 0.34 10.12 8.16
C PRO A 47 0.14 11.25 7.14
N VAL A 48 1.06 11.39 6.18
CA VAL A 48 1.00 12.38 5.08
C VAL A 48 -0.34 12.39 4.36
N ARG A 49 -0.95 11.21 4.16
CA ARG A 49 -2.26 11.08 3.52
C ARG A 49 -3.38 11.82 4.27
N CYS A 50 -3.33 11.86 5.60
CA CYS A 50 -4.37 12.51 6.42
C CYS A 50 -4.31 14.03 6.31
N TYR A 51 -3.12 14.62 6.22
CA TYR A 51 -2.98 16.04 5.92
C TYR A 51 -3.59 16.39 4.56
N ARG A 52 -3.30 15.60 3.52
CA ARG A 52 -3.87 15.81 2.18
C ARG A 52 -5.39 15.68 2.19
N LEU A 53 -5.90 14.68 2.92
CA LEU A 53 -7.34 14.47 3.06
C LEU A 53 -8.03 15.59 3.84
N ALA A 54 -7.37 16.12 4.88
CA ALA A 54 -7.87 17.26 5.65
C ALA A 54 -7.98 18.51 4.80
N LEU A 55 -6.96 18.81 3.98
CA LEU A 55 -7.00 19.93 3.04
C LEU A 55 -8.08 19.76 1.97
N ALA A 56 -8.29 18.54 1.47
CA ALA A 56 -9.29 18.25 0.45
C ALA A 56 -10.73 18.33 0.98
N ASN A 57 -10.97 17.91 2.23
CA ASN A 57 -12.32 17.85 2.84
C ASN A 57 -12.50 18.91 3.94
N MET A 58 -11.75 20.02 3.88
CA MET A 58 -11.87 21.10 4.84
C MET A 58 -13.22 21.83 4.64
N PRO A 59 -14.01 22.08 5.70
CA PRO A 59 -15.17 22.94 5.62
C PRO A 59 -14.80 24.36 5.19
N GLU A 60 -15.66 24.99 4.39
CA GLU A 60 -15.41 26.34 3.86
C GLU A 60 -15.23 27.38 4.98
N ASP A 61 -16.04 27.29 6.04
CA ASP A 61 -15.95 28.23 7.17
C ASP A 61 -14.58 28.20 7.82
N VAL A 62 -14.01 27.01 8.01
CA VAL A 62 -12.66 26.85 8.56
C VAL A 62 -11.62 27.35 7.58
N ARG A 63 -11.80 27.10 6.27
CA ARG A 63 -10.87 27.56 5.24
C ARG A 63 -10.80 29.08 5.12
N ILE A 64 -11.94 29.77 5.17
CA ILE A 64 -12.01 31.22 4.96
C ILE A 64 -11.75 32.00 6.27
N TYR A 65 -12.28 31.52 7.39
CA TYR A 65 -12.24 32.27 8.65
C TYR A 65 -11.11 31.87 9.59
N SER A 66 -10.16 31.05 9.14
CA SER A 66 -9.10 30.56 10.00
C SER A 66 -7.75 30.37 9.30
N THR A 67 -6.71 30.10 10.08
CA THR A 67 -5.36 29.81 9.57
C THR A 67 -5.14 28.33 9.25
N ALA A 68 -6.17 27.48 9.40
CA ALA A 68 -6.09 26.03 9.29
C ALA A 68 -5.37 25.54 8.05
N GLU A 69 -5.72 26.09 6.89
CA GLU A 69 -5.14 25.65 5.62
C GLU A 69 -3.62 25.85 5.59
N SER A 70 -3.17 27.04 6.01
CA SER A 70 -1.75 27.39 6.05
C SER A 70 -0.98 26.58 7.10
N ASP A 71 -1.59 26.35 8.26
CA ASP A 71 -1.00 25.60 9.37
C ASP A 71 -0.84 24.12 9.04
N ILE A 72 -1.88 23.51 8.47
CA ILE A 72 -1.88 22.12 8.02
C ILE A 72 -0.92 21.93 6.85
N LYS A 73 -0.84 22.88 5.90
CA LYS A 73 0.17 22.84 4.82
C LYS A 73 1.60 22.89 5.37
N ARG A 74 1.86 23.78 6.33
CA ARG A 74 3.17 23.89 6.99
C ARG A 74 3.53 22.59 7.72
N ALA A 75 2.60 22.05 8.49
CA ALA A 75 2.79 20.78 9.21
C ALA A 75 3.01 19.61 8.24
N LEU A 76 2.27 19.56 7.12
CA LEU A 76 2.45 18.56 6.06
C LEU A 76 3.88 18.59 5.50
N GLN A 77 4.40 19.77 5.17
CA GLN A 77 5.76 19.90 4.66
C GLN A 77 6.79 19.41 5.68
N ALA A 78 6.63 19.75 6.96
CA ALA A 78 7.48 19.25 8.04
C ALA A 78 7.45 17.72 8.13
N ARG A 79 6.27 17.09 8.02
CA ARG A 79 6.11 15.63 8.03
C ARG A 79 6.76 14.94 6.84
N VAL A 80 6.62 15.52 5.65
CA VAL A 80 7.27 14.99 4.43
C VAL A 80 8.78 15.00 4.60
N ARG A 81 9.35 16.13 5.04
CA ARG A 81 10.80 16.24 5.32
C ARG A 81 11.28 15.22 6.35
N ALA A 82 10.55 15.07 7.46
CA ALA A 82 10.87 14.10 8.50
C ALA A 82 10.83 12.65 7.98
N THR A 83 9.87 12.34 7.10
CA THR A 83 9.75 11.02 6.47
C THR A 83 10.96 10.73 5.56
N HIS A 84 11.37 11.70 4.75
CA HIS A 84 12.58 11.56 3.92
C HIS A 84 13.85 11.43 4.75
N ALA A 85 14.02 12.26 5.79
CA ALA A 85 15.16 12.17 6.69
C ALA A 85 15.24 10.78 7.35
N LYS A 86 14.11 10.26 7.84
CA LYS A 86 14.01 8.91 8.40
C LYS A 86 14.40 7.85 7.36
N ALA A 87 13.89 7.95 6.12
CA ALA A 87 14.25 7.02 5.06
C ALA A 87 15.76 7.04 4.73
N THR A 88 16.38 8.22 4.71
CA THR A 88 17.83 8.36 4.51
C THR A 88 18.63 7.72 5.64
N VAL A 89 18.24 7.96 6.90
CA VAL A 89 18.88 7.33 8.07
C VAL A 89 18.72 5.82 8.04
N LEU A 90 17.52 5.32 7.75
CA LEU A 90 17.26 3.88 7.63
C LEU A 90 18.08 3.25 6.50
N LYS A 91 18.25 3.95 5.37
CA LYS A 91 19.08 3.47 4.25
C LYS A 91 20.57 3.50 4.58
N ALA A 92 21.04 4.49 5.34
CA ALA A 92 22.43 4.59 5.78
C ALA A 92 22.77 3.56 6.89
N ALA A 93 21.80 3.24 7.74
CA ALA A 93 21.93 2.25 8.81
C ALA A 93 21.65 0.81 8.35
N ALA A 94 21.06 0.61 7.17
CA ALA A 94 20.91 -0.71 6.59
C ALA A 94 22.30 -1.30 6.28
N PRO A 95 22.62 -2.53 6.74
CA PRO A 95 23.87 -3.16 6.36
C PRO A 95 23.96 -3.21 4.84
N ALA A 96 25.15 -2.91 4.29
CA ALA A 96 25.45 -3.01 2.87
C ALA A 96 25.44 -4.49 2.43
N SER A 97 24.30 -5.18 2.53
CA SER A 97 24.15 -6.54 2.07
C SER A 97 22.68 -6.87 1.86
N ALA A 98 22.18 -6.48 0.69
CA ALA A 98 21.21 -7.25 -0.05
C ALA A 98 21.30 -6.79 -1.50
N LYS A 99 22.11 -7.51 -2.28
CA LYS A 99 22.03 -7.52 -3.73
C LYS A 99 20.59 -7.92 -4.07
N GLN A 100 19.70 -6.95 -4.25
CA GLN A 100 18.33 -7.12 -4.74
C GLN A 100 18.41 -7.55 -6.21
N GLY A 101 18.83 -8.79 -6.43
CA GLY A 101 18.67 -9.48 -7.69
C GLY A 101 17.23 -9.97 -7.81
N ASN A 102 16.26 -9.07 -7.86
CA ASN A 102 14.90 -9.41 -8.25
C ASN A 102 14.78 -9.36 -9.77
N GLY A 103 15.65 -10.13 -10.43
CA GLY A 103 15.42 -10.56 -11.78
C GLY A 103 14.63 -11.85 -11.70
N VAL A 104 13.29 -11.75 -11.64
CA VAL A 104 12.48 -12.84 -12.17
C VAL A 104 12.86 -12.85 -13.65
N SER A 105 13.83 -13.71 -13.99
CA SER A 105 14.43 -13.72 -15.31
C SER A 105 13.30 -13.84 -16.31
N LEU A 106 13.30 -12.98 -17.34
CA LEU A 106 12.31 -13.06 -18.41
C LEU A 106 12.24 -14.49 -18.98
N TRP A 107 13.36 -15.22 -18.94
CA TRP A 107 13.47 -16.65 -19.25
C TRP A 107 12.66 -17.58 -18.35
N LEU A 108 12.56 -17.31 -17.04
CA LEU A 108 11.69 -18.09 -16.15
C LEU A 108 10.22 -17.85 -16.49
N VAL A 109 9.83 -16.62 -16.83
CA VAL A 109 8.45 -16.30 -17.24
C VAL A 109 8.10 -16.92 -18.60
N VAL A 110 9.02 -16.87 -19.58
CA VAL A 110 8.87 -17.50 -20.89
C VAL A 110 8.87 -19.04 -20.79
N GLY A 111 9.74 -19.60 -19.95
CA GLY A 111 9.80 -21.06 -19.72
C GLY A 111 8.52 -21.60 -19.08
N ILE A 112 7.96 -20.88 -18.10
CA ILE A 112 6.69 -21.28 -17.44
C ILE A 112 5.51 -21.18 -18.42
N SER A 113 5.45 -20.13 -19.24
CA SER A 113 4.36 -19.97 -20.23
C SER A 113 4.40 -21.03 -21.35
N ALA A 114 5.58 -21.43 -21.81
CA ALA A 114 5.72 -22.53 -22.77
C ALA A 114 5.28 -23.89 -22.21
N ALA A 115 5.55 -24.17 -20.93
CA ALA A 115 5.13 -25.42 -20.29
C ALA A 115 3.61 -25.51 -20.11
N VAL A 116 2.94 -24.39 -19.82
CA VAL A 116 1.46 -24.33 -19.70
C VAL A 116 0.77 -24.53 -21.05
N LEU A 117 1.38 -24.05 -22.15
CA LEU A 117 0.85 -24.25 -23.51
C LEU A 117 1.04 -25.69 -24.02
N ALA A 118 2.10 -26.40 -23.60
CA ALA A 118 2.36 -27.77 -24.03
C ALA A 118 1.46 -28.82 -23.32
N ALA A 119 0.95 -28.52 -22.12
CA ALA A 119 0.03 -29.41 -21.41
C ALA A 119 -1.43 -29.30 -21.90
N GLY A 120 -1.79 -28.21 -22.60
CA GLY A 120 -3.14 -27.99 -23.13
C GLY A 120 -3.45 -28.78 -24.42
N SER A 121 -2.44 -29.13 -25.21
CA SER A 121 -2.63 -29.80 -26.52
C SER A 121 -2.82 -31.32 -26.43
N LEU A 122 -2.55 -31.95 -25.28
CA LEU A 122 -2.84 -33.37 -25.05
C LEU A 122 -4.29 -33.66 -24.65
N PHE A 123 -5.06 -32.65 -24.21
CA PHE A 123 -6.45 -32.84 -23.79
C PHE A 123 -7.46 -32.76 -24.95
N ALA A 124 -7.04 -32.36 -26.15
CA ALA A 124 -7.92 -32.23 -27.32
C ALA A 124 -7.98 -33.48 -28.22
N LEU A 125 -7.20 -34.53 -27.95
CA LEU A 125 -7.16 -35.77 -28.75
C LEU A 125 -7.82 -36.99 -28.07
N VAL A 126 -8.42 -36.83 -26.89
CA VAL A 126 -9.16 -37.89 -26.18
C VAL A 126 -10.59 -37.44 -25.85
N ARG A 127 -11.28 -36.88 -26.83
CA ARG A 127 -12.75 -36.89 -26.92
C ARG A 127 -13.16 -36.96 -28.40
#